data_AF-A0A0C2BDM1-F1
#
_entry.id   AF-A0A0C2BDM1-F1
#
_cell.length_a   1.000
_cell.length_b   1.000
_cell.length_c   1.000
_cell.angle_alpha   90.00
_cell.angle_beta   90.00
_cell.angle_gamma   90.00
#
_symmetry.space_group_name_H-M   'P 1'
#
loop_
_entity.id
_entity.type
_entity.pdbx_description
1 polymer ?
#
loop_
_entity_poly.entity_id
_entity_poly.type
_entity_poly.pdbx_seq_one_letter_code
_entity_poly.pdbx_strand_id
1 'polypeptide(L)'
;MLTLDLHPIFRNNRDIELALRQAIFTATRTGETVVEIIPGKGTGKLKKRVLAFLGQPHIKKLYDRFETDPSNDGRILVHFRCTA
;
A
#
# COMPACT_ATOMS: atom_id res chain seq x y z
N MET A 1 -11.05 -7.49 -2.77
CA MET A 1 -9.64 -7.10 -2.96
C MET A 1 -9.63 -5.69 -3.51
N LEU A 2 -8.92 -4.78 -2.85
CA LEU A 2 -8.82 -3.37 -3.26
C LEU A 2 -7.47 -3.13 -3.94
N THR A 3 -7.46 -2.45 -5.09
CA THR A 3 -6.23 -2.08 -5.78
C THR A 3 -6.04 -0.57 -5.79
N LEU A 4 -4.83 -0.11 -5.46
CA LEU A 4 -4.40 1.28 -5.46
C LEU A 4 -3.28 1.47 -6.48
N ASP A 5 -3.57 2.15 -7.60
CA ASP A 5 -2.57 2.54 -8.57
C ASP A 5 -2.01 3.93 -8.24
N LEU A 6 -0.71 3.99 -7.93
CA LEU A 6 -0.02 5.24 -7.61
C LEU A 6 0.67 5.86 -8.82
N HIS A 7 0.71 5.19 -9.98
CA HIS A 7 1.35 5.73 -11.17
C HIS A 7 0.76 7.07 -11.63
N PRO A 8 -0.56 7.30 -11.62
CA PRO A 8 -1.10 8.58 -12.10
C PRO A 8 -0.67 9.78 -11.24
N ILE A 9 -0.43 9.55 -9.94
CA ILE A 9 -0.12 10.59 -8.95
C ILE A 9 1.35 10.58 -8.51
N PHE A 10 2.23 9.89 -9.24
CA PHE A 10 3.63 9.66 -8.86
C PHE A 10 4.45 10.95 -8.62
N ARG A 11 4.01 12.08 -9.18
CA ARG A 11 4.65 13.41 -9.05
C ARG A 11 4.21 14.19 -7.82
N ASN A 12 3.10 13.80 -7.17
CA ASN A 12 2.57 14.53 -6.02
C ASN A 12 2.67 13.70 -4.73
N ASN A 13 3.67 14.01 -3.92
CA ASN A 13 3.93 13.35 -2.65
C ASN A 13 2.75 13.39 -1.67
N ARG A 14 1.99 14.50 -1.66
CA ARG A 14 0.84 14.67 -0.77
C ARG A 14 -0.30 13.74 -1.17
N ASP A 15 -0.58 13.66 -2.47
CA ASP A 15 -1.64 12.81 -3.00
C ASP A 15 -1.29 11.33 -2.82
N ILE A 16 -0.03 10.95 -3.03
CA ILE A 16 0.45 9.58 -2.76
C ILE A 16 0.14 9.17 -1.33
N GLU A 17 0.52 10.00 -0.34
CA GLU A 17 0.26 9.68 1.05
C GLU A 17 -1.23 9.68 1.40
N LEU A 18 -2.01 10.60 0.82
CA LEU A 18 -3.46 10.63 1.02
C LEU A 18 -4.12 9.35 0.50
N ALA A 19 -3.77 8.94 -0.73
CA ALA A 19 -4.31 7.74 -1.36
C ALA A 19 -3.91 6.47 -0.61
N LEU A 20 -2.65 6.39 -0.15
CA LEU A 20 -2.18 5.30 0.71
C LEU A 20 -2.99 5.20 2.00
N ARG A 21 -3.18 6.31 2.72
CA ARG A 21 -4.02 6.33 3.92
C ARG A 21 -5.44 5.89 3.61
N GLN A 22 -6.07 6.47 2.60
CA GLN A 22 -7.44 6.14 2.21
C GLN A 22 -7.61 4.66 1.88
N ALA A 23 -6.68 4.04 1.15
CA ALA A 23 -6.74 2.62 0.82
C ALA A 23 -6.66 1.73 2.08
N ILE A 24 -5.70 1.99 2.98
CA ILE A 24 -5.55 1.22 4.21
C ILE A 24 -6.79 1.37 5.11
N PHE A 25 -7.24 2.60 5.36
CA PHE A 25 -8.44 2.84 6.19
C PHE A 25 -9.70 2.25 5.58
N THR A 26 -9.86 2.34 4.26
CA THR A 26 -11.01 1.74 3.56
C THR A 26 -11.00 0.23 3.73
N ALA A 27 -9.84 -0.42 3.57
CA ALA A 27 -9.73 -1.86 3.72
C ALA A 27 -10.06 -2.31 5.16
N THR A 28 -9.52 -1.63 6.17
CA THR A 28 -9.86 -1.89 7.57
C THR A 28 -11.36 -1.70 7.85
N ARG A 29 -11.99 -0.66 7.29
CA ARG A 29 -13.42 -0.36 7.50
C ARG A 29 -14.35 -1.35 6.79
N THR A 30 -13.97 -1.80 5.60
CA THR A 30 -14.80 -2.65 4.73
C THR A 30 -14.56 -4.14 4.96
N GLY A 31 -13.52 -4.50 5.71
CA GLY A 31 -13.16 -5.90 5.96
C GLY A 31 -12.42 -6.54 4.77
N GLU A 32 -11.81 -5.74 3.90
CA GLU A 32 -11.00 -6.26 2.80
C GLU A 32 -9.79 -7.02 3.34
N THR A 33 -9.58 -8.23 2.83
CA THR A 33 -8.49 -9.10 3.30
C THR A 33 -7.14 -8.73 2.70
N VAL A 34 -7.13 -8.09 1.52
CA VAL A 34 -5.90 -7.71 0.79
C VAL A 34 -6.08 -6.38 0.08
N VAL A 35 -5.08 -5.50 0.22
CA VAL A 35 -4.87 -4.32 -0.63
C VAL A 35 -3.65 -4.53 -1.49
N GLU A 36 -3.80 -4.38 -2.81
CA GLU A 36 -2.70 -4.33 -3.76
C GLU A 36 -2.33 -2.88 -4.05
N ILE A 37 -1.08 -2.52 -3.79
CA ILE A 37 -0.54 -1.19 -4.07
C ILE A 37 0.41 -1.31 -5.25
N ILE A 38 0.18 -0.53 -6.31
CA ILE A 38 0.98 -0.52 -7.52
C ILE A 38 1.82 0.77 -7.58
N PRO A 39 3.03 0.80 -7.00
CA PRO A 39 3.96 1.93 -7.12
C PRO A 39 4.72 1.98 -8.46
N GLY A 40 4.68 0.90 -9.25
CA GLY A 40 5.31 0.87 -10.56
C GLY A 40 6.76 0.43 -10.67
N LYS A 41 7.21 0.26 -11.92
CA LYS A 41 8.52 -0.30 -12.32
C LYS A 41 9.64 0.72 -12.48
N GLY A 42 9.42 1.97 -12.06
CA GLY A 42 10.40 3.05 -12.24
C GLY A 42 11.66 2.87 -11.38
N THR A 43 12.30 3.99 -11.01
CA THR A 43 13.56 4.02 -10.22
C THR A 43 13.46 3.45 -8.79
N GLY A 44 12.33 2.84 -8.40
CA GLY A 44 12.08 2.31 -7.07
C GLY A 44 11.83 3.36 -5.98
N LYS A 45 11.92 4.67 -6.29
CA LYS A 45 11.64 5.75 -5.33
C LYS A 45 10.23 5.67 -4.75
N LEU A 46 9.22 5.42 -5.60
CA LEU A 46 7.85 5.30 -5.15
C LEU A 46 7.65 4.05 -4.27
N LYS A 47 8.23 2.91 -4.68
CA LYS A 47 8.25 1.68 -3.86
C LYS A 47 8.85 1.94 -2.47
N LYS A 48 10.03 2.59 -2.39
CA LYS A 48 10.65 2.97 -1.10
C LYS A 48 9.75 3.86 -0.25
N ARG A 49 9.03 4.81 -0.87
CA ARG A 49 8.07 5.67 -0.16
C ARG A 49 6.90 4.88 0.41
N VAL A 50 6.32 3.97 -0.37
CA VAL A 50 5.25 3.08 0.12
C VAL A 50 5.74 2.23 1.29
N LEU A 51 6.94 1.65 1.19
CA LEU A 51 7.52 0.86 2.29
C LEU A 51 7.76 1.69 3.55
N ALA A 52 8.24 2.93 3.40
CA ALA A 52 8.40 3.85 4.52
C ALA A 52 7.05 4.18 5.17
N PHE A 53 5.99 4.38 4.37
CA PHE A 53 4.62 4.60 4.86
C PHE A 53 4.08 3.39 5.63
N LEU A 54 4.18 2.19 5.07
CA LEU A 54 3.78 0.95 5.74
C LEU A 54 4.61 0.70 7.01
N GLY A 55 5.85 1.20 7.03
CA GLY A 55 6.74 1.14 8.18
C GLY A 55 6.29 1.93 9.42
N GLN A 56 5.39 2.90 9.26
CA GLN A 56 5.00 3.82 10.33
C GLN A 56 4.25 3.08 11.46
N PRO A 57 4.59 3.28 12.75
CA PRO A 57 4.03 2.49 13.85
C PRO A 57 2.50 2.50 13.95
N HIS A 58 1.86 3.61 13.58
CA HIS A 58 0.40 3.73 13.60
C HIS A 58 -0.26 3.04 12.39
N ILE A 59 0.44 2.94 11.25
CA ILE A 59 -0.04 2.22 10.07
C ILE A 59 0.15 0.72 10.23
N LYS A 60 1.29 0.27 10.79
CA LYS A 60 1.57 -1.15 11.08
C LYS A 60 0.50 -1.85 11.92
N LYS A 61 -0.21 -1.12 12.78
CA LYS A 61 -1.28 -1.67 13.62
C LYS A 61 -2.56 -1.98 12.84
N LEU A 62 -2.71 -1.46 11.62
CA LEU A 62 -3.94 -1.55 10.83
C LEU A 62 -3.99 -2.79 9.91
N TYR A 63 -2.86 -3.48 9.74
CA TYR A 63 -2.75 -4.64 8.87
C TYR A 63 -1.93 -5.74 9.56
N ASP A 64 -1.93 -6.95 9.00
CA ASP A 64 -1.24 -8.11 9.57
C ASP A 64 0.20 -8.24 9.05
N ARG A 65 0.35 -8.32 7.73
CA ARG A 65 1.65 -8.39 7.05
C ARG A 65 1.60 -7.73 5.68
N PHE A 66 2.77 -7.47 5.09
CA PHE A 66 2.85 -7.11 3.68
C PHE A 66 3.92 -7.93 2.98
N GLU A 67 3.73 -8.14 1.69
CA GLU A 67 4.62 -8.91 0.83
C GLU A 67 5.09 -8.00 -0.30
N THR A 68 6.39 -8.05 -0.59
CA THR A 68 7.00 -7.33 -1.71
C THR A 68 7.54 -8.34 -2.69
N ASP A 69 7.23 -8.18 -3.96
CA ASP A 69 7.85 -9.00 -4.98
C ASP A 69 9.35 -8.63 -5.11
N PRO A 70 10.28 -9.59 -4.95
CA PRO A 70 11.70 -9.37 -5.18
C PRO A 70 12.00 -9.16 -6.67
N SER A 71 11.20 -9.72 -7.56
CA SER A 71 11.38 -9.65 -9.02
C SER A 71 10.69 -8.44 -9.63
N ASN A 72 10.85 -7.26 -9.02
CA ASN A 72 10.52 -5.96 -9.62
C ASN A 72 9.11 -5.78 -10.22
N ASP A 73 8.13 -6.64 -9.90
CA ASP A 73 6.80 -6.66 -10.52
C ASP A 73 5.85 -5.55 -10.07
N GLY A 74 6.40 -4.48 -9.49
CA GLY A 74 5.71 -3.20 -9.36
C GLY A 74 4.52 -3.19 -8.41
N ARG A 75 4.34 -4.24 -7.58
CA ARG A 75 3.24 -4.36 -6.61
C ARG A 75 3.71 -4.68 -5.19
N ILE A 76 2.91 -4.25 -4.22
CA ILE A 76 3.04 -4.55 -2.80
C ILE A 76 1.66 -5.03 -2.33
N LEU A 77 1.61 -6.22 -1.73
CA LEU A 77 0.38 -6.75 -1.16
C LEU A 77 0.35 -6.49 0.33
N VAL A 78 -0.71 -5.89 0.83
CA VAL A 78 -0.93 -5.65 2.26
C VAL A 78 -2.09 -6.52 2.71
N HIS A 79 -1.82 -7.44 3.62
CA HIS A 79 -2.78 -8.40 4.14
C HIS A 79 -3.35 -7.90 5.46
N PHE A 80 -4.67 -7.94 5.58
CA PHE A 80 -5.41 -7.54 6.77
C PHE A 80 -5.89 -8.78 7.50
N ARG A 81 -6.11 -8.65 8.81
CA ARG A 81 -6.70 -9.75 9.58
C ARG A 81 -8.13 -9.96 9.15
N CYS A 82 -8.42 -11.10 8.55
CA CYS A 82 -9.77 -11.58 8.39
C CYS A 82 -10.23 -12.09 9.76
N THR A 83 -11.02 -11.29 10.48
CA THR A 83 -11.77 -11.81 11.63
C THR A 83 -13.06 -12.37 11.06
N ALA A 84 -13.04 -13.66 10.74
CA ALA A 84 -14.23 -14.44 10.44
C ALA A 84 -15.11 -14.60 11.69
#